data_AF-A0A7W9A190-F1
#
_entry.id   AF-A0A7W9A190-F1
#
_cell.length_a   1.000
_cell.length_b   1.000
_cell.length_c   1.000
_cell.angle_alpha   90.00
_cell.angle_beta   90.00
_cell.angle_gamma   90.00
#
_symmetry.space_group_name_H-M   'P 1'
#
loop_
_entity.id
_entity.type
_entity.pdbx_description
1 polymer ?
#
loop_
_entity_poly.entity_id
_entity_poly.type
_entity_poly.pdbx_seq_one_letter_code
_entity_poly.pdbx_strand_id
1 'polypeptide(L)'
;MPSLAADALLIAFVYAVAFALLRASYQRSGRVWVLRHCIVVPHARRPSQRAYVEGWVGEAVILTIAAAASLIIAYFTPDISLVGILARWWWQALLATLLVVLVVHIYSTTVTRAAVKEGRKPVYCKRLQAAYATYNFYSVCLFGVGAMVLLMLAAQYLSDGASFRAEARVISDIFVLARETAVSGPSPTAGSGDGYVGAMILAESGFGHIALAAKLLQSQFNPLFVFAGLLIGINMLINFTSLKHMFMGEAVVMTAVFTYGPLAIIGAFALAVYMGSYETLLQGVLDNVQAFTPPPATDDWELAQRHAEMVSELANSMNLFGFIRMIAGEGGGFAILAWGVQFALDKISDKKEAAVPLRLPNARFRPNAG
;
A
#
# COMPACT_ATOMS: atom_id res chain seq x y z
N MET A 1 6.75 -7.73 -20.44
CA MET A 1 7.75 -7.07 -19.59
C MET A 1 8.46 -5.82 -20.14
N PRO A 2 8.20 -5.26 -21.35
CA PRO A 2 8.87 -4.02 -21.79
C PRO A 2 8.51 -2.79 -20.93
N SER A 3 7.40 -2.84 -20.19
CA SER A 3 6.96 -1.83 -19.22
C SER A 3 7.89 -1.69 -18.01
N LEU A 4 8.35 -2.80 -17.42
CA LEU A 4 9.17 -2.75 -16.20
C LEU A 4 10.54 -2.13 -16.44
N ALA A 5 11.16 -2.41 -17.58
CA ALA A 5 12.43 -1.79 -17.96
C ALA A 5 12.29 -0.28 -18.16
N ALA A 6 11.20 0.16 -18.77
CA ALA A 6 10.90 1.58 -18.96
C ALA A 6 10.63 2.27 -17.61
N ASP A 7 9.89 1.64 -16.71
CA ASP A 7 9.66 2.14 -15.35
C ASP A 7 10.95 2.20 -14.54
N ALA A 8 11.81 1.18 -14.63
CA ALA A 8 13.12 1.17 -13.97
C ALA A 8 14.02 2.31 -14.47
N LEU A 9 14.03 2.57 -15.79
CA LEU A 9 14.77 3.70 -16.37
C LEU A 9 14.21 5.05 -15.89
N LEU A 10 12.89 5.21 -15.85
CA LEU A 10 12.25 6.41 -15.34
C LEU A 10 12.59 6.64 -13.86
N ILE A 11 12.47 5.61 -13.02
CA ILE A 11 12.82 5.67 -11.60
C ILE A 11 14.31 6.00 -11.43
N ALA A 12 15.20 5.36 -12.19
CA ALA A 12 16.64 5.63 -12.14
C ALA A 12 16.98 7.07 -12.56
N PHE A 13 16.31 7.59 -13.59
CA PHE A 13 16.46 8.97 -14.03
C PHE A 13 16.00 9.96 -12.95
N VAL A 14 14.79 9.78 -12.40
CA VAL A 14 14.28 10.66 -11.34
C VAL A 14 15.14 10.55 -10.07
N TYR A 15 15.62 9.35 -9.73
CA TYR A 15 16.56 9.13 -8.63
C TYR A 15 17.86 9.92 -8.82
N ALA A 16 18.48 9.82 -10.00
CA ALA A 16 19.73 10.54 -10.30
C ALA A 16 19.54 12.07 -10.22
N VAL A 17 18.44 12.58 -10.77
CA VAL A 17 18.08 14.01 -10.69
C VAL A 17 17.84 14.43 -9.23
N ALA A 18 17.04 13.68 -8.48
CA ALA A 18 16.74 13.95 -7.09
C ALA A 18 17.99 13.91 -6.20
N PHE A 19 18.88 12.94 -6.42
CA PHE A 19 20.13 12.80 -5.69
C PHE A 19 21.10 13.96 -5.98
N ALA A 20 21.22 14.37 -7.25
CA ALA A 20 22.03 15.52 -7.63
C ALA A 20 21.49 16.82 -7.00
N LEU A 21 20.17 17.01 -7.02
CA LEU A 21 19.49 18.16 -6.41
C LEU A 21 19.63 18.18 -4.89
N LEU A 22 19.49 17.02 -4.23
CA LEU A 22 19.71 16.87 -2.80
C LEU A 22 21.13 17.27 -2.41
N ARG A 23 22.13 16.78 -3.14
CA ARG A 23 23.53 17.13 -2.89
C ARG A 23 23.78 18.62 -3.11
N ALA A 24 23.24 19.18 -4.19
CA ALA A 24 23.37 20.61 -4.50
C ALA A 24 22.68 21.49 -3.45
N SER A 25 21.50 21.09 -2.94
CA SER A 25 20.77 21.85 -1.92
C SER A 25 21.54 21.89 -0.60
N TYR A 26 22.14 20.77 -0.18
CA TYR A 26 22.96 20.73 1.03
C TYR A 26 24.25 21.54 0.89
N GLN A 27 24.93 21.49 -0.27
CA GLN A 27 26.12 22.30 -0.54
C GLN A 27 25.82 23.80 -0.50
N ARG A 28 24.69 24.23 -1.08
CA ARG A 28 24.29 25.64 -1.14
C ARG A 28 23.80 26.18 0.21
N SER A 29 23.16 25.34 1.00
CA SER A 29 22.50 25.75 2.24
C SER A 29 23.41 25.70 3.48
N GLY A 30 24.56 25.02 3.38
CA GLY A 30 25.64 25.06 4.36
C GLY A 30 25.20 24.70 5.79
N ARG A 31 25.62 25.51 6.77
CA ARG A 31 25.43 25.22 8.21
C ARG A 31 23.97 25.16 8.67
N VAL A 32 23.04 25.81 7.96
CA VAL A 32 21.61 25.83 8.34
C VAL A 32 21.01 24.43 8.30
N TRP A 33 21.43 23.59 7.36
CA TRP A 33 20.94 22.22 7.20
C TRP A 33 21.61 21.25 8.16
N VAL A 34 22.92 21.41 8.40
CA VAL A 34 23.65 20.63 9.41
C VAL A 34 23.04 20.85 10.80
N LEU A 35 22.62 22.08 11.12
CA LEU A 35 21.94 22.41 12.38
C LEU A 35 20.58 21.73 12.55
N ARG A 36 19.89 21.42 11.45
CA ARG A 36 18.49 21.00 11.47
C ARG A 36 18.26 19.52 11.19
N HIS A 37 19.17 18.90 10.45
CA HIS A 37 19.04 17.52 9.95
C HIS A 37 20.25 16.65 10.30
N CYS A 38 21.13 17.05 11.23
CA CYS A 38 22.25 16.18 11.60
C CYS A 38 21.80 14.89 12.28
N ILE A 39 22.42 13.78 11.88
CA ILE A 39 22.24 12.48 12.53
C ILE A 39 23.27 12.38 13.64
N VAL A 40 22.81 12.19 14.86
CA VAL A 40 23.68 12.05 16.03
C VAL A 40 23.90 10.57 16.32
N VAL A 41 25.16 10.13 16.29
CA VAL A 41 25.56 8.73 16.47
C VAL A 41 26.48 8.63 17.69
N PRO A 42 26.40 7.55 18.51
CA PRO A 42 27.40 7.30 19.54
C PRO A 42 28.81 7.22 18.92
N HIS A 43 29.80 7.87 19.52
CA HIS A 43 31.15 7.88 18.96
C HIS A 43 31.81 6.50 19.15
N ALA A 44 32.21 5.86 18.05
CA ALA A 44 32.64 4.45 18.00
C ALA A 44 33.77 4.08 18.98
N ARG A 45 34.63 5.03 19.36
CA ARG A 45 35.75 4.81 20.29
C ARG A 45 35.52 5.38 21.69
N ARG A 46 34.51 6.23 21.88
CA ARG A 46 34.22 6.89 23.17
C ARG A 46 32.70 7.06 23.29
N PRO A 47 31.98 6.10 23.92
CA PRO A 47 30.52 6.15 24.05
C PRO A 47 30.00 7.42 24.77
N SER A 48 30.86 8.09 25.54
CA SER A 48 30.59 9.38 26.20
C SER A 48 30.65 10.60 25.26
N GLN A 49 31.16 10.44 24.02
CA GLN A 49 31.19 11.46 22.98
C GLN A 49 30.21 11.08 21.87
N ARG A 50 29.65 12.08 21.18
CA ARG A 50 28.70 11.88 20.08
C ARG A 50 29.34 12.35 18.77
N ALA A 51 29.32 11.50 17.75
CA ALA A 51 29.66 11.85 16.37
C ALA A 51 28.42 12.42 15.67
N TYR A 52 28.62 13.27 14.66
CA TYR A 52 27.53 13.72 13.79
C TYR A 52 27.81 13.32 12.35
N VAL A 53 26.76 12.90 11.66
CA VAL A 53 26.74 12.68 10.20
C VAL A 53 25.83 13.73 9.60
N GLU A 54 26.22 14.27 8.45
CA GLU A 54 25.41 15.25 7.73
C GLU A 54 24.08 14.64 7.26
N GLY A 55 22.99 15.39 7.37
CA GLY A 55 21.63 14.90 7.07
C GLY A 55 21.44 14.39 5.64
N TRP A 56 22.23 14.89 4.68
CA TRP A 56 22.13 14.45 3.28
C TRP A 56 22.36 12.94 3.13
N VAL A 57 23.16 12.32 4.00
CA VAL A 57 23.40 10.87 3.97
C VAL A 57 22.12 10.11 4.34
N GLY A 58 21.40 10.56 5.38
CA GLY A 58 20.13 9.96 5.77
C GLY A 58 19.06 10.13 4.71
N GLU A 59 18.96 11.32 4.13
CA GLU A 59 18.03 11.58 3.04
C GLU A 59 18.35 10.82 1.76
N ALA A 60 19.64 10.64 1.44
CA ALA A 60 20.06 9.79 0.33
C ALA A 60 19.66 8.32 0.55
N VAL A 61 19.75 7.82 1.77
CA VAL A 61 19.26 6.49 2.14
C VAL A 61 17.75 6.41 1.93
N ILE A 62 16.99 7.39 2.42
CA ILE A 62 15.52 7.43 2.22
C ILE A 62 15.17 7.47 0.74
N LEU A 63 15.84 8.33 -0.05
CA LEU A 63 15.62 8.44 -1.48
C LEU A 63 15.90 7.11 -2.20
N THR A 64 16.97 6.42 -1.81
CA THR A 64 17.35 5.12 -2.39
C THR A 64 16.32 4.05 -2.05
N ILE A 65 15.83 4.02 -0.80
CA ILE A 65 14.80 3.09 -0.39
C ILE A 65 13.46 3.40 -1.07
N ALA A 66 13.11 4.68 -1.23
CA ALA A 66 11.91 5.09 -1.95
C ALA A 66 11.97 4.67 -3.43
N ALA A 67 13.12 4.81 -4.09
CA ALA A 67 13.33 4.33 -5.45
C ALA A 67 13.22 2.79 -5.54
N ALA A 68 13.85 2.07 -4.62
CA ALA A 68 13.75 0.61 -4.55
C ALA A 68 12.32 0.14 -4.28
N ALA A 69 11.60 0.78 -3.35
CA ALA A 69 10.21 0.50 -3.05
C ALA A 69 9.32 0.74 -4.27
N SER A 70 9.53 1.84 -5.00
CA SER A 70 8.80 2.15 -6.23
C SER A 70 9.01 1.08 -7.30
N LEU A 71 10.24 0.56 -7.43
CA LEU A 71 10.56 -0.51 -8.37
C LEU A 71 9.90 -1.85 -7.98
N ILE A 72 9.92 -2.18 -6.68
CA ILE A 72 9.22 -3.37 -6.16
C ILE A 72 7.72 -3.26 -6.46
N ILE A 73 7.11 -2.10 -6.21
CA ILE A 73 5.69 -1.90 -6.47
C ILE A 73 5.39 -2.02 -7.97
N ALA A 74 6.22 -1.43 -8.83
CA ALA A 74 6.10 -1.57 -10.29
C ALA A 74 6.19 -3.03 -10.76
N TYR A 75 7.00 -3.86 -10.09
CA TYR A 75 7.06 -5.30 -10.38
C TYR A 75 5.74 -6.02 -10.03
N PHE A 76 5.08 -5.63 -8.94
CA PHE A 76 3.80 -6.19 -8.52
C PHE A 76 2.58 -5.60 -9.25
N THR A 77 2.74 -4.55 -10.05
CA THR A 77 1.69 -3.96 -10.91
C THR A 77 2.00 -4.17 -12.39
N PRO A 78 1.95 -5.40 -12.92
CA PRO A 78 2.40 -5.68 -14.28
C PRO A 78 1.52 -5.04 -15.37
N ASP A 79 0.24 -4.79 -15.09
CA ASP A 79 -0.72 -4.29 -16.08
C ASP A 79 -0.68 -2.76 -16.19
N ILE A 80 -0.35 -2.06 -15.10
CA ILE A 80 -0.22 -0.61 -15.05
C ILE A 80 1.22 -0.21 -14.77
N SER A 81 1.86 0.44 -15.75
CA SER A 81 3.22 0.98 -15.63
C SER A 81 3.22 2.47 -15.34
N LEU A 82 4.27 2.96 -14.67
CA LEU A 82 4.46 4.41 -14.42
C LEU A 82 4.54 5.20 -15.73
N VAL A 83 5.29 4.68 -16.71
CA VAL A 83 5.37 5.27 -18.06
C VAL A 83 4.00 5.23 -18.74
N GLY A 84 3.24 4.15 -18.55
CA GLY A 84 1.87 4.03 -19.04
C GLY A 84 0.93 5.08 -18.47
N ILE A 85 1.03 5.40 -17.18
CA ILE A 85 0.25 6.48 -16.55
C ILE A 85 0.62 7.83 -17.17
N LEU A 86 1.91 8.10 -17.37
CA LEU A 86 2.37 9.34 -17.98
C LEU A 86 1.91 9.47 -19.44
N ALA A 87 1.79 8.37 -20.18
CA ALA A 87 1.32 8.39 -21.57
C ALA A 87 -0.21 8.52 -21.66
N ARG A 88 -0.95 7.73 -20.86
CA ARG A 88 -2.41 7.57 -20.97
C ARG A 88 -3.20 8.53 -20.08
N TRP A 89 -2.70 8.83 -18.89
CA TRP A 89 -3.34 9.66 -17.88
C TRP A 89 -2.45 10.85 -17.48
N TRP A 90 -1.79 11.45 -18.46
CA TRP A 90 -0.84 12.55 -18.29
C TRP A 90 -1.43 13.72 -17.47
N TRP A 91 -2.72 14.01 -17.62
CA TRP A 91 -3.37 15.10 -16.89
C TRP A 91 -3.54 14.78 -15.40
N GLN A 92 -3.79 13.51 -15.03
CA GLN A 92 -3.88 13.07 -13.63
C GLN A 92 -2.49 13.10 -12.98
N ALA A 93 -1.48 12.63 -13.71
CA ALA A 93 -0.09 12.71 -13.29
C ALA A 93 0.35 14.15 -13.07
N LEU A 94 -0.01 15.06 -13.98
CA LEU A 94 0.24 16.50 -13.84
C LEU A 94 -0.46 17.07 -12.61
N LEU A 95 -1.75 16.77 -12.42
CA LEU A 95 -2.53 17.26 -11.29
C LEU A 95 -1.97 16.76 -9.95
N ALA A 96 -1.59 15.48 -9.86
CA ALA A 96 -0.92 14.93 -8.68
C ALA A 96 0.43 15.60 -8.42
N THR A 97 1.22 15.86 -9.47
CA THR A 97 2.50 16.58 -9.34
C THR A 97 2.29 18.02 -8.88
N LEU A 98 1.30 18.73 -9.43
CA LEU A 98 0.93 20.08 -9.02
C LEU A 98 0.46 20.13 -7.56
N LEU A 99 -0.32 19.13 -7.12
CA LEU A 99 -0.73 18.99 -5.73
C LEU A 99 0.49 18.79 -4.81
N VAL A 100 1.44 17.95 -5.19
CA VAL A 100 2.70 17.77 -4.45
C VAL A 100 3.49 19.08 -4.37
N VAL A 101 3.64 19.79 -5.49
CA VAL A 101 4.31 21.10 -5.53
C VAL A 101 3.61 22.08 -4.58
N LEU A 102 2.28 22.13 -4.59
CA LEU A 102 1.51 22.98 -3.70
C LEU A 102 1.73 22.62 -2.22
N VAL A 103 1.66 21.33 -1.86
CA VAL A 103 1.88 20.85 -0.49
C VAL A 103 3.29 21.19 -0.01
N VAL A 104 4.32 20.91 -0.82
CA VAL A 104 5.72 21.24 -0.51
C VAL A 104 5.89 22.77 -0.37
N HIS A 105 5.27 23.55 -1.24
CA HIS A 105 5.33 25.01 -1.17
C HIS A 105 4.65 25.55 0.10
N ILE A 106 3.45 25.08 0.42
CA ILE A 106 2.72 25.43 1.66
C ILE A 106 3.59 25.08 2.87
N TYR A 107 4.15 23.87 2.94
CA TYR A 107 5.02 23.47 4.05
C TYR A 107 6.25 24.38 4.20
N SER A 108 6.95 24.66 3.10
CA SER A 108 8.15 25.53 3.16
C SER A 108 7.81 26.97 3.60
N THR A 109 6.65 27.49 3.21
CA THR A 109 6.19 28.83 3.60
C THR A 109 5.67 28.89 5.04
N THR A 110 4.98 27.86 5.52
CA THR A 110 4.54 27.78 6.92
C THR A 110 5.73 27.71 7.88
N VAL A 111 6.74 26.91 7.54
CA VAL A 111 7.96 26.77 8.35
C VAL A 111 8.74 28.09 8.41
N THR A 112 8.90 28.78 7.28
CA THR A 112 9.60 30.07 7.25
C THR A 112 8.81 31.16 8.02
N ARG A 113 7.47 31.17 7.90
CA ARG A 113 6.60 32.07 8.69
C ARG A 113 6.66 31.77 10.20
N ALA A 114 6.70 30.50 10.59
CA ALA A 114 6.84 30.10 11.99
C ALA A 114 8.16 30.62 12.58
N ALA A 115 9.28 30.47 11.85
CA ALA A 115 10.57 31.01 12.29
C ALA A 115 10.57 32.53 12.49
N VAL A 116 9.82 33.27 11.66
CA VAL A 116 9.63 34.73 11.83
C VAL A 116 8.81 35.03 13.09
N LYS A 117 7.73 34.28 13.34
CA LYS A 117 6.89 34.44 14.54
C LYS A 117 7.65 34.13 15.84
N GLU A 118 8.59 33.19 15.80
CA GLU A 118 9.49 32.86 16.92
C GLU A 118 10.58 33.92 17.19
N GLY A 119 10.60 35.03 16.45
CA GLY A 119 11.58 36.10 16.66
C GLY A 119 13.00 35.78 16.17
N ARG A 120 13.16 34.82 15.25
CA ARG A 120 14.48 34.52 14.67
C ARG A 120 15.00 35.69 13.82
N LYS A 121 16.32 35.85 13.78
CA LYS A 121 16.98 36.94 13.03
C LYS A 121 16.57 36.93 11.55
N PRO A 122 16.35 38.10 10.91
CA PRO A 122 15.92 38.17 9.51
C PRO A 122 16.92 37.55 8.53
N VAL A 123 18.22 37.57 8.85
CA VAL A 123 19.27 36.91 8.05
C VAL A 123 19.08 35.40 8.03
N TYR A 124 18.71 34.80 9.17
CA TYR A 124 18.43 33.37 9.26
C TYR A 124 17.18 33.01 8.45
N CYS A 125 16.10 33.79 8.56
CA CYS A 125 14.87 33.55 7.81
C CYS A 125 15.08 33.65 6.29
N LYS A 126 15.87 34.63 5.81
CA LYS A 126 16.23 34.73 4.38
C LYS A 126 17.07 33.54 3.90
N ARG A 127 18.06 33.11 4.69
CA ARG A 127 18.87 31.92 4.38
C ARG A 127 18.03 30.64 4.37
N LEU A 128 17.11 30.50 5.32
CA LEU A 128 16.18 29.37 5.39
C LEU A 128 15.25 29.32 4.18
N GLN A 129 14.70 30.46 3.76
CA GLN A 129 13.85 30.55 2.57
C GLN A 129 14.62 30.20 1.28
N ALA A 130 15.83 30.74 1.11
CA ALA A 130 16.68 30.43 -0.03
C ALA A 130 17.07 28.94 -0.08
N ALA A 131 17.30 28.33 1.09
CA ALA A 131 17.61 26.92 1.20
C ALA A 131 16.43 26.02 0.80
N TYR A 132 15.22 26.36 1.28
CA TYR A 132 14.00 25.67 0.88
C TYR A 132 13.69 25.82 -0.62
N ALA A 133 14.00 26.97 -1.24
CA ALA A 133 13.80 27.15 -2.67
C ALA A 133 14.53 26.08 -3.50
N THR A 134 15.75 25.71 -3.11
CA THR A 134 16.49 24.62 -3.79
C THR A 134 16.06 23.23 -3.33
N TYR A 135 15.78 23.06 -2.04
CA TYR A 135 15.38 21.76 -1.48
C TYR A 135 14.00 21.29 -1.93
N ASN A 136 13.10 22.23 -2.21
CA ASN A 136 11.74 21.93 -2.65
C ASN A 136 11.73 21.11 -3.94
N PHE A 137 12.71 21.28 -4.85
CA PHE A 137 12.80 20.46 -6.05
C PHE A 137 13.07 18.98 -5.73
N TYR A 138 14.01 18.71 -4.82
CA TYR A 138 14.23 17.35 -4.32
C TYR A 138 12.97 16.77 -3.64
N SER A 139 12.31 17.56 -2.79
CA SER A 139 11.07 17.14 -2.13
C SER A 139 9.98 16.79 -3.15
N VAL A 140 9.83 17.61 -4.20
CA VAL A 140 8.86 17.36 -5.27
C VAL A 140 9.20 16.09 -6.04
N CYS A 141 10.47 15.79 -6.30
CA CYS A 141 10.86 14.52 -6.92
C CYS A 141 10.48 13.33 -6.01
N LEU A 142 10.85 13.39 -4.73
CA LEU A 142 10.59 12.30 -3.78
C LEU A 142 9.08 12.04 -3.60
N PHE A 143 8.32 13.08 -3.27
CA PHE A 143 6.88 12.95 -3.05
C PHE A 143 6.09 12.81 -4.34
N GLY A 144 6.59 13.33 -5.46
CA GLY A 144 6.00 13.18 -6.78
C GLY A 144 6.04 11.73 -7.24
N VAL A 145 7.18 11.04 -7.09
CA VAL A 145 7.26 9.59 -7.35
C VAL A 145 6.31 8.83 -6.43
N GLY A 146 6.24 9.18 -5.14
CA GLY A 146 5.27 8.59 -4.21
C GLY A 146 3.82 8.76 -4.67
N ALA A 147 3.44 9.96 -5.13
CA ALA A 147 2.10 10.22 -5.67
C ALA A 147 1.82 9.43 -6.96
N MET A 148 2.82 9.28 -7.83
CA MET A 148 2.70 8.46 -9.04
C MET A 148 2.53 6.98 -8.73
N VAL A 149 3.25 6.47 -7.72
CA VAL A 149 3.05 5.10 -7.21
C VAL A 149 1.64 4.91 -6.66
N LEU A 150 1.09 5.88 -5.93
CA LEU A 150 -0.29 5.82 -5.45
C LEU A 150 -1.31 5.81 -6.60
N LEU A 151 -1.09 6.62 -7.65
CA LEU A 151 -1.93 6.59 -8.86
C LEU A 151 -1.84 5.22 -9.56
N MET A 152 -0.65 4.63 -9.63
CA MET A 152 -0.44 3.31 -10.21
C MET A 152 -1.20 2.22 -9.47
N LEU A 153 -1.09 2.21 -8.13
CA LEU A 153 -1.83 1.29 -7.27
C LEU A 153 -3.34 1.46 -7.43
N ALA A 154 -3.83 2.71 -7.46
CA ALA A 154 -5.25 2.99 -7.65
C ALA A 154 -5.75 2.51 -9.03
N ALA A 155 -4.97 2.74 -10.08
CA ALA A 155 -5.31 2.31 -11.44
C ALA A 155 -5.30 0.78 -11.57
N GLN A 156 -4.30 0.10 -11.01
CA GLN A 156 -4.24 -1.38 -11.00
C GLN A 156 -5.45 -1.93 -10.25
N TYR A 157 -5.73 -1.38 -9.06
CA TYR A 157 -6.87 -1.79 -8.24
C TYR A 157 -8.22 -1.65 -8.97
N LEU A 158 -8.42 -0.55 -9.71
CA LEU A 158 -9.63 -0.33 -10.49
C LEU A 158 -9.73 -1.28 -11.69
N SER A 159 -8.60 -1.57 -12.34
CA SER A 159 -8.51 -2.53 -13.45
C SER A 159 -8.90 -3.94 -12.98
N ASP A 160 -8.27 -4.41 -11.91
CA ASP A 160 -8.53 -5.75 -11.37
C ASP A 160 -9.95 -5.87 -10.80
N GLY A 161 -10.46 -4.80 -10.19
CA GLY A 161 -11.84 -4.73 -9.72
C GLY A 161 -12.89 -4.72 -10.84
N ALA A 162 -12.55 -4.27 -12.04
CA ALA A 162 -13.42 -4.41 -13.21
C ALA A 162 -13.46 -5.86 -13.69
N SER A 163 -12.29 -6.53 -13.73
CA SER A 163 -12.18 -7.95 -14.08
C SER A 163 -12.94 -8.85 -13.10
N PHE A 164 -12.79 -8.61 -11.78
CA PHE A 164 -13.55 -9.33 -10.77
C PHE A 164 -15.07 -9.14 -10.94
N ARG A 165 -15.54 -7.91 -11.19
CA ARG A 165 -16.98 -7.66 -11.41
C ARG A 165 -17.50 -8.30 -12.69
N ALA A 166 -16.67 -8.45 -13.73
CA ALA A 166 -17.06 -9.18 -14.93
C ALA A 166 -17.20 -10.67 -14.62
N GLU A 167 -16.23 -11.26 -13.91
CA GLU A 167 -16.26 -12.67 -13.50
C GLU A 167 -17.43 -12.97 -12.56
N ALA A 168 -17.72 -12.07 -11.61
CA ALA A 168 -18.84 -12.19 -10.70
C ALA A 168 -20.20 -12.30 -11.42
N ARG A 169 -20.37 -11.61 -12.55
CA ARG A 169 -21.57 -11.74 -13.38
C ARG A 169 -21.65 -13.10 -14.05
N VAL A 170 -20.54 -13.58 -14.62
CA VAL A 170 -20.46 -14.91 -15.23
C VAL A 170 -20.85 -15.99 -14.22
N ILE A 171 -20.31 -15.90 -12.99
CA ILE A 171 -20.67 -16.82 -11.89
C ILE A 171 -22.17 -16.75 -11.62
N SER A 172 -22.72 -15.54 -11.42
CA SER A 172 -24.15 -15.36 -11.15
C SER A 172 -25.01 -15.97 -12.26
N ASP A 173 -24.67 -15.74 -13.53
CA ASP A 173 -25.43 -16.23 -14.68
C ASP A 173 -25.38 -17.78 -14.76
N ILE A 174 -24.23 -18.40 -14.45
CA ILE A 174 -24.10 -19.86 -14.40
C ILE A 174 -25.02 -20.46 -13.33
N PHE A 175 -25.05 -19.89 -12.13
CA PHE A 175 -25.87 -20.42 -11.04
C PHE A 175 -27.37 -20.17 -11.24
N VAL A 176 -27.74 -19.07 -11.90
CA VAL A 176 -29.12 -18.84 -12.35
C VAL A 176 -29.51 -19.88 -13.40
N LEU A 177 -28.65 -20.13 -14.39
CA LEU A 177 -28.90 -21.15 -15.42
C LEU A 177 -28.99 -22.57 -14.83
N ALA A 178 -28.14 -22.90 -13.85
CA ALA A 178 -28.19 -24.18 -13.15
C ALA A 178 -29.55 -24.36 -12.46
N ARG A 179 -30.01 -23.34 -11.74
CA ARG A 179 -31.34 -23.34 -11.11
C ARG A 179 -32.45 -23.49 -12.13
N GLU A 180 -32.43 -22.73 -13.22
CA GLU A 180 -33.43 -22.82 -14.28
C GLU A 180 -33.45 -24.20 -14.92
N THR A 181 -32.30 -24.80 -15.17
CA THR A 181 -32.15 -26.16 -15.72
C THR A 181 -32.75 -27.23 -14.79
N ALA A 182 -32.55 -27.08 -13.48
CA ALA A 182 -33.13 -27.99 -12.50
C ALA A 182 -34.67 -27.86 -12.42
N VAL A 183 -35.20 -26.64 -12.54
CA VAL A 183 -36.66 -26.36 -12.40
C VAL A 183 -37.43 -26.62 -13.69
N SER A 184 -36.80 -26.48 -14.86
CA SER A 184 -37.42 -26.68 -16.17
C SER A 184 -37.42 -28.13 -16.67
N GLY A 185 -36.88 -29.07 -15.87
CA GLY A 185 -36.96 -30.49 -16.17
C GLY A 185 -38.42 -30.99 -16.32
N PRO A 186 -38.71 -31.90 -17.26
CA PRO A 186 -40.07 -32.41 -17.45
C PRO A 186 -40.56 -33.12 -16.17
N SER A 187 -41.87 -33.02 -15.92
CA SER A 187 -42.58 -33.55 -14.75
C SER A 187 -42.19 -34.99 -14.32
N PRO A 188 -42.44 -35.35 -13.04
CA PRO A 188 -41.78 -36.45 -12.31
C PRO A 188 -42.32 -37.83 -12.67
N THR A 189 -42.29 -38.19 -13.95
CA THR A 189 -42.60 -39.54 -14.43
C THR A 189 -41.44 -40.05 -15.27
N ALA A 190 -40.59 -40.87 -14.62
CA ALA A 190 -39.54 -41.72 -15.20
C ALA A 190 -38.61 -41.03 -16.22
N GLY A 191 -37.56 -40.38 -15.71
CA GLY A 191 -36.51 -39.72 -16.51
C GLY A 191 -36.03 -38.36 -15.98
N SER A 192 -36.48 -37.95 -14.79
CA SER A 192 -36.26 -36.61 -14.21
C SER A 192 -34.87 -36.33 -13.63
N GLY A 193 -33.92 -37.28 -13.72
CA GLY A 193 -32.55 -37.11 -13.22
C GLY A 193 -31.69 -36.19 -14.10
N ASP A 194 -31.92 -36.18 -15.42
CA ASP A 194 -31.04 -35.49 -16.37
C ASP A 194 -30.98 -33.97 -16.16
N GLY A 195 -32.09 -33.34 -15.75
CA GLY A 195 -32.14 -31.91 -15.45
C GLY A 195 -31.35 -31.53 -14.18
N TYR A 196 -31.41 -32.37 -13.15
CA TYR A 196 -30.65 -32.18 -11.91
C TYR A 196 -29.16 -32.47 -12.11
N VAL A 197 -28.82 -33.51 -12.88
CA VAL A 197 -27.44 -33.80 -13.27
C VAL A 197 -26.87 -32.64 -14.08
N GLY A 198 -27.61 -32.12 -15.06
CA GLY A 198 -27.20 -30.94 -15.84
C GLY A 198 -27.01 -29.70 -14.99
N ALA A 199 -27.92 -29.43 -14.04
CA ALA A 199 -27.79 -28.34 -13.08
C ALA A 199 -26.57 -28.50 -12.18
N MET A 200 -26.27 -29.73 -11.74
CA MET A 200 -25.10 -30.04 -10.93
C MET A 200 -23.80 -29.77 -11.68
N ILE A 201 -23.70 -30.22 -12.94
CA ILE A 201 -22.53 -29.96 -13.80
C ILE A 201 -22.30 -28.46 -13.99
N LEU A 202 -23.38 -27.69 -14.22
CA LEU A 202 -23.29 -26.24 -14.34
C LEU A 202 -22.85 -25.59 -13.02
N ALA A 203 -23.41 -26.00 -11.89
CA ALA A 203 -23.02 -25.51 -10.58
C ALA A 203 -21.52 -25.79 -10.29
N GLU A 204 -21.04 -27.01 -10.56
CA GLU A 204 -19.63 -27.38 -10.41
C GLU A 204 -18.70 -26.56 -11.31
N SER A 205 -19.10 -26.29 -12.55
CA SER A 205 -18.38 -25.34 -13.42
C SER A 205 -18.34 -23.94 -12.78
N GLY A 206 -19.44 -23.49 -12.19
CA GLY A 206 -19.53 -22.22 -11.45
C GLY A 206 -18.54 -22.14 -10.29
N PHE A 207 -18.33 -23.23 -9.54
CA PHE A 207 -17.29 -23.29 -8.50
C PHE A 207 -15.87 -23.10 -9.05
N GLY A 208 -15.58 -23.62 -10.25
CA GLY A 208 -14.33 -23.33 -10.96
C GLY A 208 -14.13 -21.84 -11.19
N HIS A 209 -15.18 -21.12 -11.57
CA HIS A 209 -15.15 -19.67 -11.75
C HIS A 209 -15.01 -18.91 -10.43
N ILE A 210 -15.58 -19.40 -9.31
CA ILE A 210 -15.36 -18.83 -7.98
C ILE A 210 -13.87 -18.85 -7.61
N ALA A 211 -13.16 -19.94 -7.91
CA ALA A 211 -11.71 -20.01 -7.70
C ALA A 211 -10.92 -19.02 -8.58
N LEU A 212 -11.37 -18.76 -9.81
CA LEU A 212 -10.80 -17.72 -10.67
C LEU A 212 -11.06 -16.31 -10.11
N ALA A 213 -12.27 -16.04 -9.66
CA ALA A 213 -12.65 -14.79 -9.00
C ALA A 213 -11.83 -14.55 -7.73
N ALA A 214 -11.50 -15.62 -6.99
CA ALA A 214 -10.57 -15.59 -5.87
C ALA A 214 -9.17 -15.12 -6.26
N LYS A 215 -8.64 -15.68 -7.35
CA LYS A 215 -7.34 -15.25 -7.87
C LYS A 215 -7.35 -13.79 -8.32
N LEU A 216 -8.44 -13.31 -8.91
CA LEU A 216 -8.59 -11.91 -9.31
C LEU A 216 -8.64 -10.96 -8.10
N LEU A 217 -9.40 -11.31 -7.06
CA LEU A 217 -9.42 -10.56 -5.81
C LEU A 217 -8.03 -10.55 -5.14
N GLN A 218 -7.36 -11.69 -5.10
CA GLN A 218 -5.99 -11.77 -4.58
C GLN A 218 -5.04 -10.87 -5.38
N SER A 219 -5.10 -10.89 -6.71
CA SER A 219 -4.30 -10.01 -7.58
C SER A 219 -4.57 -8.52 -7.31
N GLN A 220 -5.84 -8.15 -7.10
CA GLN A 220 -6.25 -6.78 -6.80
C GLN A 220 -5.63 -6.24 -5.50
N PHE A 221 -5.55 -7.07 -4.44
CA PHE A 221 -5.04 -6.66 -3.14
C PHE A 221 -3.52 -6.84 -2.97
N ASN A 222 -2.89 -7.73 -3.75
CA ASN A 222 -1.49 -8.08 -3.58
C ASN A 222 -0.54 -6.85 -3.64
N PRO A 223 -0.64 -5.92 -4.61
CA PRO A 223 0.20 -4.73 -4.67
C PRO A 223 -0.01 -3.78 -3.47
N LEU A 224 -1.25 -3.69 -2.97
CA LEU A 224 -1.58 -2.87 -1.81
C LEU A 224 -0.92 -3.42 -0.55
N PHE A 225 -0.92 -4.74 -0.37
CA PHE A 225 -0.25 -5.37 0.77
C PHE A 225 1.28 -5.26 0.68
N VAL A 226 1.87 -5.41 -0.51
CA VAL A 226 3.30 -5.16 -0.70
C VAL A 226 3.65 -3.72 -0.35
N PHE A 227 2.86 -2.74 -0.83
CA PHE A 227 3.03 -1.33 -0.48
C PHE A 227 2.93 -1.09 1.03
N ALA A 228 1.93 -1.67 1.69
CA ALA A 228 1.77 -1.64 3.14
C ALA A 228 2.99 -2.18 3.88
N GLY A 229 3.50 -3.35 3.49
CA GLY A 229 4.70 -3.93 4.10
C GLY A 229 5.96 -3.07 3.88
N LEU A 230 6.09 -2.43 2.71
CA LEU A 230 7.20 -1.50 2.44
C LEU A 230 7.11 -0.25 3.30
N LEU A 231 5.92 0.34 3.48
CA LEU A 231 5.73 1.48 4.38
C LEU A 231 6.09 1.13 5.83
N ILE A 232 5.62 -0.03 6.30
CA ILE A 232 5.97 -0.55 7.63
C ILE A 232 7.49 -0.72 7.75
N GLY A 233 8.15 -1.32 6.76
CA GLY A 233 9.60 -1.50 6.73
C GLY A 233 10.37 -0.17 6.75
N ILE A 234 9.93 0.82 5.99
CA ILE A 234 10.51 2.18 5.99
C ILE A 234 10.35 2.83 7.35
N ASN A 235 9.15 2.75 7.94
CA ASN A 235 8.88 3.31 9.26
C ASN A 235 9.73 2.66 10.34
N MET A 236 9.88 1.33 10.29
CA MET A 236 10.81 0.60 11.17
C MET A 236 12.24 1.08 11.00
N LEU A 237 12.72 1.21 9.77
CA LEU A 237 14.08 1.69 9.53
C LEU A 237 14.28 3.09 10.10
N ILE A 238 13.31 3.99 9.94
CA ILE A 238 13.41 5.35 10.47
C ILE A 238 13.43 5.34 12.01
N ASN A 239 12.49 4.64 12.65
CA ASN A 239 12.29 4.71 14.10
C ASN A 239 13.29 3.87 14.90
N PHE A 240 13.78 2.75 14.35
CA PHE A 240 14.73 1.87 15.03
C PHE A 240 16.20 2.15 14.71
N THR A 241 16.50 3.09 13.79
CA THR A 241 17.87 3.54 13.52
C THR A 241 18.10 4.98 13.96
N SER A 242 19.35 5.44 13.89
CA SER A 242 19.69 6.85 14.17
C SER A 242 19.07 7.84 13.17
N LEU A 243 18.42 7.37 12.09
CA LEU A 243 17.69 8.23 11.14
C LEU A 243 16.59 9.06 11.83
N LYS A 244 15.98 8.56 12.91
CA LYS A 244 14.99 9.34 13.67
C LYS A 244 15.49 10.71 14.14
N HIS A 245 16.79 10.85 14.38
CA HIS A 245 17.40 12.11 14.82
C HIS A 245 17.48 13.19 13.73
N MET A 246 17.33 12.81 12.45
CA MET A 246 17.27 13.74 11.32
C MET A 246 15.93 14.48 11.22
N PHE A 247 14.89 13.89 11.80
CA PHE A 247 13.53 14.43 11.80
C PHE A 247 13.30 15.30 13.04
N MET A 248 12.64 16.44 12.85
CA MET A 248 12.13 17.23 13.98
C MET A 248 11.15 16.36 14.78
N GLY A 249 11.02 16.57 16.09
CA GLY A 249 10.20 15.70 16.96
C GLY A 249 8.75 15.50 16.47
N GLU A 250 8.13 16.52 15.88
CA GLU A 250 6.80 16.43 15.26
C GLU A 250 6.79 15.58 13.99
N ALA A 251 7.89 15.52 13.24
CA ALA A 251 8.00 14.74 12.01
C ALA A 251 8.07 13.22 12.25
N VAL A 252 8.51 12.78 13.44
CA VAL A 252 8.45 11.36 13.84
C VAL A 252 7.00 10.91 14.10
N VAL A 253 6.15 11.80 14.61
CA VAL A 253 4.71 11.51 14.72
C VAL A 253 4.06 11.46 13.33
N MET A 254 4.49 12.35 12.43
CA MET A 254 4.00 12.34 11.05
C MET A 254 4.38 11.06 10.30
N THR A 255 5.56 10.46 10.53
CA THR A 255 5.91 9.17 9.90
C THR A 255 4.98 8.04 10.34
N ALA A 256 4.52 8.04 11.60
CA ALA A 256 3.49 7.10 12.06
C ALA A 256 2.16 7.34 11.34
N VAL A 257 1.70 8.59 11.22
CA VAL A 257 0.47 8.93 10.49
C VAL A 257 0.54 8.50 9.02
N PHE A 258 1.67 8.74 8.34
CA PHE A 258 1.89 8.33 6.95
C PHE A 258 2.06 6.81 6.77
N THR A 259 2.31 6.06 7.85
CA THR A 259 2.39 4.59 7.80
C THR A 259 1.03 3.96 8.11
N TYR A 260 0.40 4.37 9.22
CA TYR A 260 -0.86 3.79 9.67
C TYR A 260 -2.09 4.34 8.92
N GLY A 261 -2.04 5.57 8.42
CA GLY A 261 -3.11 6.17 7.63
C GLY A 261 -3.43 5.35 6.37
N PRO A 262 -2.45 5.09 5.49
CA PRO A 262 -2.66 4.22 4.32
C PRO A 262 -3.12 2.80 4.68
N LEU A 263 -2.60 2.22 5.77
CA LEU A 263 -3.05 0.90 6.24
C LEU A 263 -4.55 0.90 6.63
N ALA A 264 -5.00 1.92 7.35
CA ALA A 264 -6.40 2.06 7.70
C ALA A 264 -7.29 2.23 6.46
N ILE A 265 -6.81 2.99 5.46
CA ILE A 265 -7.50 3.16 4.18
C ILE A 265 -7.62 1.82 3.44
N ILE A 266 -6.53 1.04 3.34
CA ILE A 266 -6.55 -0.28 2.71
C ILE A 266 -7.54 -1.21 3.43
N GLY A 267 -7.55 -1.20 4.78
CA GLY A 267 -8.50 -1.99 5.56
C GLY A 267 -9.97 -1.58 5.32
N ALA A 268 -10.25 -0.28 5.25
CA ALA A 268 -11.58 0.23 4.96
C ALA A 268 -12.04 -0.15 3.54
N PHE A 269 -11.16 -0.09 2.55
CA PHE A 269 -11.46 -0.54 1.18
C PHE A 269 -11.69 -2.05 1.11
N ALA A 270 -10.88 -2.85 1.81
CA ALA A 270 -11.07 -4.29 1.88
C ALA A 270 -12.44 -4.65 2.46
N LEU A 271 -12.85 -3.96 3.53
CA LEU A 271 -14.18 -4.13 4.13
C LEU A 271 -15.30 -3.72 3.15
N ALA A 272 -15.12 -2.63 2.41
CA ALA A 272 -16.10 -2.20 1.41
C ALA A 272 -16.25 -3.22 0.26
N VAL A 273 -15.16 -3.84 -0.20
CA VAL A 273 -15.22 -4.90 -1.22
C VAL A 273 -15.87 -6.17 -0.68
N TYR A 274 -15.57 -6.52 0.58
CA TYR A 274 -16.22 -7.64 1.25
C TYR A 274 -17.74 -7.46 1.27
N MET A 275 -18.23 -6.37 1.88
CA MET A 275 -19.66 -6.13 2.06
C MET A 275 -20.39 -5.83 0.75
N GLY A 276 -19.73 -5.13 -0.18
CA GLY A 276 -20.38 -4.60 -1.38
C GLY A 276 -20.28 -5.48 -2.62
N SER A 277 -19.47 -6.55 -2.61
CA SER A 277 -19.30 -7.39 -3.80
C SER A 277 -19.09 -8.86 -3.47
N TYR A 278 -18.17 -9.20 -2.58
CA TYR A 278 -17.86 -10.60 -2.28
C TYR A 278 -19.01 -11.31 -1.55
N GLU A 279 -19.49 -10.73 -0.46
CA GLU A 279 -20.59 -11.28 0.34
C GLU A 279 -21.88 -11.34 -0.50
N THR A 280 -22.18 -10.28 -1.25
CA THR A 280 -23.36 -10.24 -2.13
C THR A 280 -23.31 -11.32 -3.22
N LEU A 281 -22.15 -11.54 -3.83
CA LEU A 281 -21.96 -12.58 -4.84
C LEU A 281 -22.19 -13.98 -4.23
N LEU A 282 -21.51 -14.29 -3.13
CA LEU A 282 -21.61 -15.62 -2.52
C LEU A 282 -22.99 -15.90 -1.94
N GLN A 283 -23.65 -14.91 -1.36
CA GLN A 283 -25.03 -15.04 -0.91
C GLN A 283 -25.96 -15.36 -2.09
N GLY A 284 -25.84 -14.61 -3.20
CA GLY A 284 -26.65 -14.86 -4.40
C GLY A 284 -26.39 -16.23 -5.02
N VAL A 285 -25.13 -16.70 -5.01
CA VAL A 285 -24.79 -18.07 -5.44
C VAL A 285 -25.42 -19.11 -4.50
N LEU A 286 -25.27 -18.94 -3.20
CA LEU A 286 -25.82 -19.84 -2.19
C LEU A 286 -27.34 -19.97 -2.32
N ASP A 287 -28.04 -18.85 -2.47
CA ASP A 287 -29.50 -18.82 -2.65
C ASP A 287 -29.93 -19.62 -3.90
N ASN A 288 -29.18 -19.47 -5.01
CA ASN A 288 -29.47 -20.21 -6.24
C ASN A 288 -29.18 -21.71 -6.09
N VAL A 289 -28.11 -22.11 -5.42
CA VAL A 289 -27.79 -23.53 -5.17
C VAL A 289 -28.82 -24.19 -4.24
N GLN A 290 -29.24 -23.49 -3.20
CA GLN A 290 -30.26 -24.00 -2.27
C GLN A 290 -31.62 -24.18 -2.95
N ALA A 291 -31.94 -23.35 -3.94
CA ALA A 291 -33.21 -23.37 -4.67
C ALA A 291 -33.46 -24.65 -5.50
N PHE A 292 -32.44 -25.46 -5.79
CA PHE A 292 -32.58 -26.71 -6.54
C PHE A 292 -32.11 -27.95 -5.77
N THR A 293 -32.39 -28.02 -4.46
CA THR A 293 -32.10 -29.20 -3.64
C THR A 293 -32.67 -30.48 -4.29
N PRO A 294 -31.85 -31.53 -4.54
CA PRO A 294 -32.31 -32.78 -5.15
C PRO A 294 -33.44 -33.43 -4.32
N PRO A 295 -34.57 -33.81 -4.93
CA PRO A 295 -35.65 -34.44 -4.19
C PRO A 295 -35.25 -35.86 -3.71
N PRO A 296 -35.79 -36.34 -2.58
CA PRO A 296 -35.47 -37.68 -2.05
C PRO A 296 -35.80 -38.82 -3.02
N ALA A 297 -36.68 -38.57 -3.99
CA ALA A 297 -37.11 -39.53 -5.00
C ALA A 297 -36.11 -39.74 -6.15
N THR A 298 -35.00 -38.99 -6.19
CA THR A 298 -34.01 -39.09 -7.28
C THR A 298 -33.12 -40.34 -7.17
N ASP A 299 -33.20 -41.10 -6.06
CA ASP A 299 -32.47 -42.36 -5.77
C ASP A 299 -30.94 -42.33 -6.01
N ASP A 300 -30.38 -41.13 -6.16
CA ASP A 300 -28.96 -40.88 -6.42
C ASP A 300 -28.37 -40.10 -5.23
N TRP A 301 -27.91 -40.85 -4.24
CA TRP A 301 -27.35 -40.33 -3.00
C TRP A 301 -26.05 -39.53 -3.23
N GLU A 302 -25.32 -39.81 -4.32
CA GLU A 302 -24.07 -39.12 -4.67
C GLU A 302 -24.36 -37.66 -5.04
N LEU A 303 -25.41 -37.41 -5.83
CA LEU A 303 -25.86 -36.05 -6.16
C LEU A 303 -26.30 -35.26 -4.94
N ALA A 304 -27.02 -35.91 -4.01
CA ALA A 304 -27.45 -35.28 -2.76
C ALA A 304 -26.26 -34.94 -1.85
N GLN A 305 -25.26 -35.83 -1.74
CA GLN A 305 -24.03 -35.55 -1.01
C GLN A 305 -23.26 -34.38 -1.65
N ARG A 306 -23.09 -34.40 -2.96
CA ARG A 306 -22.33 -33.37 -3.68
C ARG A 306 -22.97 -31.98 -3.55
N HIS A 307 -24.30 -31.92 -3.62
CA HIS A 307 -25.06 -30.71 -3.33
C HIS A 307 -24.81 -30.18 -1.92
N ALA A 308 -24.89 -31.06 -0.91
CA ALA A 308 -24.66 -30.69 0.48
C ALA A 308 -23.23 -30.19 0.72
N GLU A 309 -22.23 -30.82 0.10
CA GLU A 309 -20.83 -30.36 0.12
C GLU A 309 -20.71 -28.93 -0.42
N MET A 310 -21.25 -28.67 -1.61
CA MET A 310 -21.22 -27.34 -2.24
C MET A 310 -21.89 -26.26 -1.39
N VAL A 311 -23.08 -26.54 -0.83
CA VAL A 311 -23.79 -25.61 0.06
C VAL A 311 -22.95 -25.32 1.31
N SER A 312 -22.33 -26.36 1.90
CA SER A 312 -21.51 -26.19 3.10
C SER A 312 -20.23 -25.39 2.83
N GLU A 313 -19.59 -25.57 1.67
CA GLU A 313 -18.38 -24.85 1.28
C GLU A 313 -18.68 -23.36 1.00
N LEU A 314 -19.79 -23.05 0.33
CA LEU A 314 -20.24 -21.68 0.11
C LEU A 314 -20.59 -20.98 1.43
N ALA A 315 -21.35 -21.64 2.30
CA ALA A 315 -21.70 -21.08 3.60
C ALA A 315 -20.45 -20.79 4.47
N ASN A 316 -19.45 -21.67 4.42
CA ASN A 316 -18.20 -21.51 5.16
C ASN A 316 -17.27 -20.43 4.58
N SER A 317 -17.27 -20.24 3.26
CA SER A 317 -16.41 -19.28 2.56
C SER A 317 -16.94 -17.84 2.58
N MET A 318 -18.25 -17.67 2.80
CA MET A 318 -18.90 -16.35 2.78
C MET A 318 -18.48 -15.41 3.92
N ASN A 319 -17.99 -15.94 5.04
CA ASN A 319 -17.63 -15.10 6.19
C ASN A 319 -16.37 -14.26 5.95
N LEU A 320 -16.20 -13.22 6.78
CA LEU A 320 -15.05 -12.30 6.70
C LEU A 320 -13.70 -13.00 6.81
N PHE A 321 -13.60 -14.08 7.60
CA PHE A 321 -12.35 -14.85 7.73
C PHE A 321 -12.02 -15.61 6.44
N GLY A 322 -13.03 -16.14 5.75
CA GLY A 322 -12.91 -16.75 4.42
C GLY A 322 -12.42 -15.73 3.41
N PHE A 323 -13.02 -14.53 3.40
CA PHE A 323 -12.57 -13.42 2.56
C PHE A 323 -11.12 -13.00 2.85
N ILE A 324 -10.75 -12.82 4.12
CA ILE A 324 -9.38 -12.46 4.51
C ILE A 324 -8.38 -13.53 4.04
N ARG A 325 -8.70 -14.81 4.23
CA ARG A 325 -7.85 -15.93 3.77
C ARG A 325 -7.70 -15.94 2.25
N MET A 326 -8.75 -15.57 1.52
CA MET A 326 -8.78 -15.53 0.07
C MET A 326 -7.96 -14.37 -0.50
N ILE A 327 -8.02 -13.18 0.09
CA ILE A 327 -7.21 -12.04 -0.34
C ILE A 327 -5.76 -12.13 0.16
N ALA A 328 -5.50 -12.89 1.23
CA ALA A 328 -4.17 -13.08 1.81
C ALA A 328 -3.30 -13.97 0.91
N GLY A 329 -2.73 -13.36 -0.13
CA GLY A 329 -1.67 -13.93 -0.97
C GLY A 329 -0.26 -13.71 -0.41
N GLU A 330 0.74 -13.78 -1.28
CA GLU A 330 2.15 -13.52 -0.94
C GLU A 330 2.37 -12.13 -0.32
N GLY A 331 1.75 -11.09 -0.89
CA GLY A 331 1.82 -9.73 -0.37
C GLY A 331 1.14 -9.57 0.99
N GLY A 332 0.02 -10.27 1.22
CA GLY A 332 -0.65 -10.31 2.53
C GLY A 332 0.25 -10.94 3.60
N GLY A 333 0.91 -12.04 3.27
CA GLY A 333 1.93 -12.66 4.13
C GLY A 333 3.09 -11.71 4.44
N PHE A 334 3.60 -11.00 3.43
CA PHE A 334 4.66 -10.00 3.61
C PHE A 334 4.24 -8.87 4.56
N ALA A 335 3.03 -8.31 4.39
CA ALA A 335 2.51 -7.24 5.25
C ALA A 335 2.34 -7.70 6.71
N ILE A 336 1.81 -8.91 6.92
CA ILE A 336 1.63 -9.50 8.26
C ILE A 336 2.98 -9.72 8.94
N LEU A 337 3.96 -10.27 8.21
CA LEU A 337 5.32 -10.46 8.73
C LEU A 337 5.96 -9.13 9.12
N ALA A 338 5.87 -8.12 8.25
CA ALA A 338 6.39 -6.79 8.52
C ALA A 338 5.74 -6.20 9.79
N TRP A 339 4.41 -6.27 9.91
CA TRP A 339 3.71 -5.79 11.09
C TRP A 339 4.11 -6.54 12.37
N GLY A 340 4.21 -7.88 12.31
CA GLY A 340 4.61 -8.70 13.45
C GLY A 340 6.03 -8.37 13.95
N VAL A 341 6.96 -8.14 13.02
CA VAL A 341 8.33 -7.69 13.36
C VAL A 341 8.30 -6.30 14.00
N GLN A 342 7.54 -5.35 13.45
CA GLN A 342 7.41 -4.02 14.03
C GLN A 342 6.89 -4.09 15.46
N PHE A 343 5.80 -4.82 15.68
CA PHE A 343 5.18 -4.96 16.99
C PHE A 343 6.14 -5.58 18.02
N ALA A 344 6.90 -6.60 17.61
CA ALA A 344 7.89 -7.21 18.48
C ALA A 344 9.01 -6.23 18.86
N LEU A 345 9.49 -5.43 17.90
CA LEU A 345 10.53 -4.44 18.14
C LEU A 345 10.04 -3.27 19.01
N ASP A 346 8.83 -2.77 18.79
CA ASP A 346 8.22 -1.69 19.60
C ASP A 346 8.15 -2.13 21.07
N LYS A 347 7.68 -3.36 21.32
CA LYS A 347 7.60 -3.95 22.67
C LYS A 347 8.96 -4.13 23.35
N ILE A 348 10.03 -4.34 22.58
CA ILE A 348 11.41 -4.41 23.09
C ILE A 348 11.97 -3.01 23.35
N SER A 349 11.62 -2.02 22.53
CA SER A 349 12.08 -0.63 22.63
C SER A 349 11.47 0.12 23.81
N ASP A 350 10.18 -0.08 24.10
CA ASP A 350 9.50 0.48 25.28
C ASP A 350 10.21 0.11 26.60
N LYS A 351 10.92 -1.04 26.61
CA LYS A 351 11.73 -1.46 27.76
C LYS A 351 13.09 -0.76 27.86
N LYS A 352 13.56 -0.12 26.79
CA LYS A 352 14.88 0.54 26.71
C LYS A 352 14.84 2.07 26.85
N GLU A 353 13.72 2.74 26.55
CA GLU A 353 13.64 4.21 26.53
C GLU A 353 13.60 4.91 27.91
N ALA A 354 13.79 4.17 29.02
CA ALA A 354 14.10 4.77 30.33
C ALA A 354 15.48 5.46 30.40
N ALA A 355 16.26 5.49 29.31
CA ALA A 355 17.64 5.98 29.30
C ALA A 355 17.84 7.33 28.55
N VAL A 356 17.84 8.40 29.35
CA VAL A 356 18.60 9.66 29.21
C VAL A 356 18.20 10.64 28.09
N PRO A 357 17.76 11.88 28.42
CA PRO A 357 17.44 12.91 27.44
C PRO A 357 18.68 13.38 26.65
N LEU A 358 18.52 13.51 25.33
CA LEU A 358 19.56 14.01 24.42
C LEU A 358 19.88 15.49 24.71
N ARG A 359 21.07 15.78 25.25
CA ARG A 359 21.68 17.12 25.17
C ARG A 359 22.59 17.20 23.94
N LEU A 360 22.35 18.18 23.07
CA LEU A 360 23.26 18.54 21.99
C LEU A 360 24.57 19.12 22.57
N PRO A 361 25.72 18.99 21.88
CA PRO A 361 26.97 19.62 22.33
C PRO A 361 26.86 21.14 22.15
N ASN A 362 26.43 21.84 23.21
CA ASN A 362 26.21 23.29 23.26
C ASN A 362 27.44 24.14 22.90
N ALA A 363 28.65 23.58 22.90
CA ALA A 363 29.88 24.34 22.72
C ALA A 363 30.17 24.77 21.26
N ARG A 364 29.63 24.08 20.24
CA ARG A 364 29.83 24.44 18.82
C ARG A 364 28.57 24.88 18.08
N PHE A 365 27.39 24.63 18.65
CA PHE A 365 26.11 24.99 18.08
C PHE A 365 25.48 26.10 18.93
N ARG A 366 25.88 27.34 18.70
CA ARG A 366 25.10 28.47 19.22
C ARG A 366 23.80 28.54 18.40
N PRO A 367 22.60 28.60 19.02
CA PRO A 367 21.34 28.80 18.31
C PRO A 367 21.27 30.13 17.53
N ASN A 368 22.30 30.97 17.67
CA ASN A 368 22.49 32.28 17.05
C ASN A 368 23.61 32.31 16.00
N ALA A 369 24.25 31.18 15.69
CA ALA A 369 25.26 31.10 14.63
C ALA A 369 24.57 31.00 13.27
N GLY A 370 24.02 32.15 12.84
CA GLY A 370 23.52 32.36 11.48
C GLY A 370 24.60 32.20 10.44
#